data_AF-A0A4Z1I8R5-F1
#
_entry.id   AF-A0A4Z1I8R5-F1
#
_cell.length_a   1.000
_cell.length_b   1.000
_cell.length_c   1.000
_cell.angle_alpha   90.00
_cell.angle_beta   90.00
_cell.angle_gamma   90.00
#
_symmetry.space_group_name_H-M   'P 1'
#
loop_
_entity.id
_entity.type
_entity.pdbx_description
1 polymer ?
#
loop_
_entity_poly.entity_id
_entity_poly.type
_entity_poly.pdbx_seq_one_letter_code
_entity_poly.pdbx_strand_id
1 'polypeptide(L)'
;MDKDIEHIYTEGTILELQSESSSDKKSDIDTVSCKIIRFFEPPTHSCVMEVELLNQPDNKRAALKLFDRRFASQLRSDYEVGPSTVAKETAFVECVKSGDASQFVDRLRNDEDFEEPEEGWDMGQNEAYLYDLCLDMYEAELTVYQRMERFQGKEIPQLLARVTLQATAALDTVLDDAIQFFEIKGVLIELIDGYTLSDLPAKAPKESWGDICNEAMRVVRLLDDY
;
A
#
# COMPACT_ATOMS: atom_id res chain seq x y z
N MET A 1 17.86 22.46 4.56
CA MET A 1 16.48 22.00 4.29
C MET A 1 16.63 20.97 3.21
N ASP A 2 16.50 19.70 3.56
CA ASP A 2 16.53 18.65 2.55
C ASP A 2 15.29 18.76 1.69
N LYS A 3 15.44 18.46 0.40
CA LYS A 3 14.35 18.56 -0.56
C LYS A 3 13.45 17.34 -0.40
N ASP A 4 12.16 17.58 -0.19
CA ASP A 4 11.15 16.52 -0.19
C ASP A 4 11.10 15.83 -1.56
N ILE A 5 10.73 14.55 -1.57
CA ILE A 5 10.49 13.83 -2.82
C ILE A 5 9.25 14.42 -3.50
N GLU A 6 9.32 14.55 -4.82
CA GLU A 6 8.17 14.98 -5.62
C GLU A 6 7.02 13.98 -5.49
N HIS A 7 5.82 14.46 -5.17
CA HIS A 7 4.65 13.60 -5.05
C HIS A 7 4.21 13.11 -6.43
N ILE A 8 4.44 11.82 -6.71
CA ILE A 8 4.19 11.24 -8.03
C ILE A 8 2.72 10.82 -8.24
N TYR A 9 1.95 10.65 -7.16
CA TYR A 9 0.54 10.25 -7.23
C TYR A 9 -0.37 11.48 -7.36
N THR A 10 -0.43 12.06 -8.55
CA THR A 10 -1.28 13.23 -8.82
C THR A 10 -2.43 12.88 -9.77
N GLU A 11 -3.56 13.59 -9.63
CA GLU A 11 -4.72 13.42 -10.51
C GLU A 11 -4.33 13.53 -11.99
N GLY A 12 -4.81 12.58 -12.80
CA GLY A 12 -4.49 12.47 -14.22
C GLY A 12 -3.22 11.66 -14.52
N THR A 13 -2.37 11.36 -13.52
CA THR A 13 -1.19 10.50 -13.72
C THR A 13 -1.62 9.08 -14.10
N ILE A 14 -0.94 8.49 -15.07
CA ILE A 14 -1.13 7.10 -15.47
C ILE A 14 -0.05 6.25 -14.81
N LEU A 15 -0.47 5.20 -14.13
CA LEU A 15 0.39 4.19 -13.54
C LEU A 15 0.32 2.91 -14.36
N GLU A 16 1.48 2.31 -14.61
CA GLU A 16 1.62 1.00 -15.22
C GLU A 16 1.94 -0.01 -14.12
N LEU A 17 0.99 -0.89 -13.85
CA LEU A 17 1.06 -1.87 -12.77
C LEU A 17 1.24 -3.27 -13.34
N GLN A 18 2.12 -4.06 -12.73
CA GLN A 18 2.25 -5.48 -13.05
C GLN A 18 1.24 -6.27 -12.21
N SER A 19 0.30 -6.95 -12.86
CA SER A 19 -0.66 -7.83 -12.18
C SER A 19 -0.05 -9.20 -11.91
N GLU A 20 -0.19 -9.68 -10.69
CA GLU A 20 0.17 -11.05 -10.33
C GLU A 20 -1.04 -11.96 -10.63
N SER A 21 -1.00 -12.72 -11.72
CA SER A 21 -2.08 -13.66 -12.05
C SER A 21 -2.10 -14.84 -11.05
N SER A 22 -3.30 -15.24 -10.63
CA SER A 22 -3.51 -16.35 -9.68
C SER A 22 -3.31 -17.74 -10.30
N SER A 23 -2.74 -17.83 -11.51
CA SER A 23 -2.58 -19.10 -12.22
C SER A 23 -1.11 -19.53 -12.24
N ASP A 24 -0.84 -20.75 -11.76
CA ASP A 24 0.48 -21.43 -11.75
C ASP A 24 1.11 -21.66 -13.14
N LYS A 25 0.64 -20.96 -14.18
CA LYS A 25 1.29 -20.90 -15.49
C LYS A 25 2.15 -19.65 -15.55
N LYS A 26 3.44 -19.82 -15.23
CA LYS A 26 4.51 -18.87 -15.59
C LYS A 26 4.41 -18.55 -17.10
N SER A 27 3.75 -17.46 -17.51
CA SER A 27 4.12 -16.78 -18.75
C SER A 27 3.50 -15.41 -19.04
N ASP A 28 2.43 -14.92 -18.40
CA ASP A 28 1.92 -13.56 -18.71
C ASP A 28 1.76 -12.72 -17.44
N ILE A 29 2.68 -11.77 -17.26
CA ILE A 29 2.47 -10.61 -16.37
C ILE A 29 1.53 -9.69 -17.15
N ASP A 30 0.27 -9.62 -16.73
CA ASP A 30 -0.68 -8.71 -17.33
C ASP A 30 -0.43 -7.29 -16.80
N THR A 31 -0.12 -6.35 -17.69
CA THR A 31 0.02 -4.95 -17.33
C THR A 31 -1.35 -4.29 -17.17
N VAL A 32 -1.60 -3.74 -15.99
CA VAL A 32 -2.78 -2.93 -15.70
C VAL A 32 -2.40 -1.46 -15.75
N SER A 33 -2.80 -0.78 -16.82
CA SER A 33 -2.68 0.67 -16.95
C SER A 33 -3.89 1.33 -16.28
N CYS A 34 -3.65 2.25 -15.35
CA CYS A 34 -4.72 2.96 -14.66
C CYS A 34 -4.41 4.45 -14.50
N LYS A 35 -5.44 5.29 -14.64
CA LYS A 35 -5.33 6.75 -14.46
C LYS A 35 -5.84 7.13 -13.08
N ILE A 36 -5.07 7.90 -12.32
CA ILE A 36 -5.48 8.43 -11.01
C ILE A 36 -6.61 9.45 -11.24
N ILE A 37 -7.75 9.19 -10.62
CA ILE A 37 -8.92 10.09 -10.62
C ILE A 37 -8.88 11.01 -9.40
N ARG A 38 -8.50 10.48 -8.24
CA ARG A 38 -8.24 11.28 -7.04
C ARG A 38 -7.40 10.51 -6.04
N PHE A 39 -6.74 11.25 -5.16
CA PHE A 39 -6.01 10.71 -4.02
C PHE A 39 -6.87 10.84 -2.76
N PHE A 40 -6.86 9.83 -1.89
CA PHE A 40 -7.53 9.88 -0.60
C PHE A 40 -6.55 10.39 0.47
N GLU A 41 -6.77 11.63 0.92
CA GLU A 41 -5.94 12.32 1.90
C GLU A 41 -6.52 12.24 3.34
N PRO A 42 -5.67 12.23 4.38
CA PRO A 42 -4.23 11.98 4.32
C PRO A 42 -3.93 10.49 4.13
N PRO A 43 -2.80 10.13 3.49
CA PRO A 43 -2.39 8.72 3.40
C PRO A 43 -1.98 8.24 4.79
N THR A 44 -2.62 7.18 5.26
CA THR A 44 -2.31 6.59 6.56
C THR A 44 -1.09 5.68 6.44
N HIS A 45 -1.31 4.38 6.37
CA HIS A 45 -0.27 3.36 6.26
C HIS A 45 -0.03 2.90 4.81
N SER A 46 -0.83 3.41 3.87
CA SER A 46 -0.74 3.13 2.43
C SER A 46 -1.29 4.31 1.63
N CYS A 47 -0.85 4.46 0.39
CA CYS A 47 -1.42 5.40 -0.56
C CYS A 47 -2.68 4.83 -1.17
N VAL A 48 -3.84 5.42 -0.85
CA VAL A 48 -5.12 5.01 -1.43
C VAL A 48 -5.51 6.02 -2.49
N MET A 49 -5.77 5.52 -3.69
CA MET A 49 -6.19 6.31 -4.84
C MET A 49 -7.45 5.70 -5.42
N GLU A 50 -8.27 6.57 -5.97
CA GLU A 50 -9.27 6.13 -6.91
C GLU A 50 -8.69 6.16 -8.32
N VAL A 51 -8.87 5.08 -9.08
CA VAL A 51 -8.30 4.93 -10.41
C VAL A 51 -9.33 4.47 -11.43
N GLU A 52 -9.14 4.90 -12.68
CA GLU A 52 -9.86 4.41 -13.86
C GLU A 52 -8.97 3.38 -14.58
N LEU A 53 -9.46 2.15 -14.73
CA LEU A 53 -8.73 1.07 -15.40
C LEU A 53 -8.83 1.24 -16.93
N LEU A 54 -7.72 1.58 -17.58
CA LEU A 54 -7.69 1.94 -19.01
C LEU A 54 -7.73 0.72 -19.94
N ASN A 55 -7.26 -0.43 -19.45
CA ASN A 55 -7.19 -1.68 -20.23
C ASN A 55 -8.42 -2.58 -20.01
N GLN A 56 -9.46 -2.08 -19.36
CA GLN A 56 -10.70 -2.81 -19.07
C GLN A 56 -11.89 -2.17 -19.79
N PRO A 57 -12.88 -2.96 -20.25
CA PRO A 57 -14.09 -2.42 -20.84
C PRO A 57 -14.82 -1.49 -19.85
N ASP A 58 -15.49 -0.47 -20.39
CA ASP A 58 -16.28 0.53 -19.66
C ASP A 58 -15.51 1.42 -18.68
N ASN A 59 -14.17 1.49 -18.79
CA ASN A 59 -13.33 2.35 -17.94
C ASN A 59 -13.66 2.16 -16.44
N LYS A 60 -13.76 0.89 -16.02
CA LYS A 60 -14.16 0.53 -14.67
C LYS A 60 -13.29 1.28 -13.64
N ARG A 61 -13.94 1.87 -12.63
CA ARG A 61 -13.27 2.52 -11.51
C ARG A 61 -12.95 1.49 -10.41
N ALA A 62 -11.82 1.68 -9.74
CA ALA A 62 -11.36 0.86 -8.63
C ALA A 62 -10.67 1.74 -7.59
N ALA A 63 -10.52 1.22 -6.37
CA ALA A 63 -9.60 1.78 -5.41
C ALA A 63 -8.26 1.02 -5.51
N LEU A 64 -7.18 1.77 -5.73
CA LEU A 64 -5.80 1.29 -5.72
C LEU A 64 -5.18 1.62 -4.37
N LYS A 65 -4.67 0.61 -3.67
CA LYS A 65 -3.90 0.76 -2.44
C LYS A 65 -2.46 0.36 -2.73
N LEU A 66 -1.53 1.31 -2.63
CA LEU A 66 -0.08 1.07 -2.76
C LEU A 66 0.60 1.23 -1.40
N PHE A 67 1.42 0.25 -1.03
CA PHE A 67 2.19 0.26 0.21
C PHE A 67 3.56 0.91 -0.04
N ASP A 68 3.53 2.19 -0.42
CA ASP A 68 4.72 2.98 -0.71
C ASP A 68 5.21 3.72 0.56
N ARG A 69 6.35 3.27 1.10
CA ARG A 69 6.99 3.85 2.30
C ARG A 69 7.30 5.34 2.19
N ARG A 70 7.41 5.88 0.97
CA ARG A 70 7.77 7.29 0.74
C ARG A 70 6.61 8.23 1.07
N PHE A 71 5.39 7.75 0.89
CA PHE A 71 4.19 8.57 0.96
C PHE A 71 3.19 8.10 2.03
N ALA A 72 3.49 7.03 2.80
CA ALA A 72 2.71 6.59 3.96
C ALA A 72 2.87 7.53 5.16
N SER A 73 2.21 8.69 5.14
CA SER A 73 2.49 9.78 6.09
C SER A 73 2.24 9.43 7.56
N GLN A 74 1.18 8.67 7.87
CA GLN A 74 0.92 8.23 9.25
C GLN A 74 1.97 7.22 9.70
N LEU A 75 2.35 6.26 8.84
CA LEU A 75 3.41 5.29 9.17
C LEU A 75 4.71 6.00 9.55
N ARG A 76 5.13 6.98 8.73
CA ARG A 76 6.36 7.75 8.98
C ARG A 76 6.26 8.61 10.24
N SER A 77 5.06 9.02 10.63
CA SER A 77 4.82 9.73 11.89
C SER A 77 4.87 8.78 13.08
N ASP A 78 4.26 7.59 12.97
CA ASP A 78 4.18 6.60 14.05
C ASP A 78 5.58 6.12 14.48
N TYR A 79 6.52 6.06 13.54
CA TYR A 79 7.91 5.65 13.75
C TYR A 79 8.91 6.83 13.77
N GLU A 80 8.42 8.07 13.86
CA GLU A 80 9.25 9.28 13.99
C GLU A 80 10.34 9.47 12.90
N VAL A 81 10.22 8.78 11.75
CA VAL A 81 11.18 8.87 10.64
C VAL A 81 11.02 10.19 9.87
N GLY A 82 9.90 10.90 10.00
CA GLY A 82 9.61 12.17 9.32
C GLY A 82 9.42 12.02 7.80
N PRO A 83 9.15 13.11 7.04
CA PRO A 83 8.83 13.04 5.61
C PRO A 83 9.91 12.38 4.76
N SER A 84 9.52 11.82 3.63
CA SER A 84 10.49 11.26 2.68
C SER A 84 11.18 12.38 1.91
N THR A 85 12.52 12.33 1.88
CA THR A 85 13.37 13.33 1.23
C THR A 85 14.29 12.66 0.21
N VAL A 86 14.83 13.45 -0.71
CA VAL A 86 15.82 12.96 -1.68
C VAL A 86 17.02 12.30 -0.99
N ALA A 87 17.45 12.83 0.17
CA ALA A 87 18.54 12.26 0.96
C ALA A 87 18.18 10.85 1.49
N LYS A 88 16.97 10.68 2.02
CA LYS A 88 16.48 9.38 2.53
C LYS A 88 16.35 8.34 1.43
N GLU A 89 15.81 8.74 0.28
CA GLU A 89 15.73 7.83 -0.86
C GLU A 89 17.11 7.44 -1.39
N THR A 90 18.05 8.38 -1.40
CA THR A 90 19.44 8.08 -1.80
C THR A 90 20.09 7.10 -0.83
N ALA A 91 19.94 7.34 0.49
CA ALA A 91 20.45 6.43 1.53
C ALA A 91 19.82 5.03 1.45
N PHE A 92 18.51 4.93 1.18
CA PHE A 92 17.85 3.64 0.94
C PHE A 92 18.43 2.93 -0.29
N VAL A 93 18.55 3.63 -1.42
CA VAL A 93 19.11 3.06 -2.66
C VAL A 93 20.54 2.56 -2.42
N GLU A 94 21.36 3.31 -1.69
CA GLU A 94 22.73 2.90 -1.34
C GLU A 94 22.73 1.68 -0.41
N CYS A 95 21.87 1.67 0.62
CA CYS A 95 21.70 0.55 1.56
C CYS A 95 21.24 -0.74 0.85
N VAL A 96 20.38 -0.62 -0.16
CA VAL A 96 19.97 -1.75 -0.99
C VAL A 96 21.11 -2.22 -1.89
N LYS A 97 21.85 -1.30 -2.52
CA LYS A 97 22.97 -1.64 -3.42
C LYS A 97 24.15 -2.27 -2.69
N SER A 98 24.41 -1.92 -1.43
CA SER A 98 25.46 -2.54 -0.62
C SER A 98 25.07 -3.94 -0.11
N GLY A 99 23.78 -4.29 -0.16
CA GLY A 99 23.23 -5.51 0.44
C GLY A 99 22.89 -5.37 1.92
N ASP A 100 23.11 -4.20 2.51
CA ASP A 100 22.85 -3.95 3.93
C ASP A 100 21.35 -4.02 4.24
N ALA A 101 20.49 -3.52 3.33
CA ALA A 101 19.04 -3.58 3.50
C ALA A 101 18.54 -5.03 3.65
N SER A 102 19.06 -5.96 2.84
CA SER A 102 18.69 -7.37 2.91
C SER A 102 19.15 -8.02 4.22
N GLN A 103 20.38 -7.74 4.66
CA GLN A 103 20.90 -8.27 5.93
C GLN A 103 20.14 -7.71 7.13
N PHE A 104 19.80 -6.42 7.07
CA PHE A 104 19.05 -5.73 8.11
C PHE A 104 17.62 -6.30 8.25
N VAL A 105 16.90 -6.44 7.14
CA VAL A 105 15.54 -7.04 7.13
C VAL A 105 15.57 -8.51 7.57
N ASP A 106 16.57 -9.28 7.15
CA ASP A 106 16.73 -10.67 7.61
C ASP A 106 16.88 -10.75 9.14
N ARG A 107 17.68 -9.86 9.73
CA ARG A 107 17.83 -9.77 11.19
C ARG A 107 16.53 -9.37 11.87
N LEU A 108 15.82 -8.36 11.37
CA LEU A 108 14.51 -7.95 11.91
C LEU A 108 13.53 -9.12 12.01
N ARG A 109 13.53 -10.01 11.02
CA ARG A 109 12.57 -11.12 10.92
C ARG A 109 13.00 -12.37 11.66
N ASN A 110 14.31 -12.64 11.75
CA ASN A 110 14.83 -13.94 12.18
C ASN A 110 15.69 -13.90 13.45
N ASP A 111 16.07 -12.73 13.96
CA ASP A 111 16.88 -12.56 15.16
C ASP A 111 16.04 -11.96 16.30
N GLU A 112 15.60 -12.81 17.24
CA GLU A 112 14.75 -12.40 18.38
C GLU A 112 15.45 -11.42 19.33
N ASP A 113 16.79 -11.38 19.32
CA ASP A 113 17.60 -10.49 20.14
C ASP A 113 17.96 -9.18 19.40
N PHE A 114 17.44 -8.96 18.19
CA PHE A 114 17.73 -7.77 17.40
C PHE A 114 16.92 -6.56 17.89
N GLU A 115 17.55 -5.75 18.72
CA GLU A 115 16.98 -4.50 19.23
C GLU A 115 17.47 -3.28 18.46
N GLU A 116 16.66 -2.22 18.49
CA GLU A 116 17.06 -0.90 17.99
C GLU A 116 18.26 -0.38 18.82
N PRO A 117 19.35 0.06 18.18
CA PRO A 117 20.48 0.67 18.87
C PRO A 117 20.08 1.92 19.65
N GLU A 118 20.80 2.26 20.73
CA GLU A 118 20.53 3.51 21.50
C GLU A 118 20.61 4.79 20.64
N GLU A 119 21.45 4.79 19.60
CA GLU A 119 21.62 5.91 18.67
C GLU A 119 20.54 5.92 17.55
N GLY A 120 19.66 4.92 17.53
CA GLY A 120 18.72 4.65 16.45
C GLY A 120 19.40 4.01 15.24
N TRP A 121 18.60 3.63 14.26
CA TRP A 121 19.10 3.17 12.97
C TRP A 121 19.58 4.32 12.09
N ASP A 122 20.46 3.99 11.13
CA ASP A 122 20.83 4.96 10.12
C ASP A 122 19.68 5.28 9.14
N MET A 123 19.89 6.25 8.27
CA MET A 123 18.86 6.71 7.35
C MET A 123 18.39 5.63 6.36
N GLY A 124 19.31 4.80 5.86
CA GLY A 124 19.00 3.73 4.93
C GLY A 124 18.27 2.57 5.61
N GLN A 125 18.73 2.21 6.82
CA GLN A 125 18.10 1.21 7.68
C GLN A 125 16.69 1.61 8.11
N ASN A 126 16.46 2.88 8.48
CA ASN A 126 15.12 3.38 8.79
C ASN A 126 14.17 3.25 7.59
N GLU A 127 14.62 3.56 6.37
CA GLU A 127 13.79 3.37 5.17
C GLU A 127 13.61 1.87 4.84
N ALA A 128 14.60 1.02 5.10
CA ALA A 128 14.47 -0.44 4.96
C ALA A 128 13.46 -1.03 5.96
N TYR A 129 13.43 -0.52 7.19
CA TYR A 129 12.43 -0.88 8.19
C TYR A 129 11.01 -0.46 7.75
N LEU A 130 10.83 0.77 7.25
CA LEU A 130 9.55 1.21 6.72
C LEU A 130 9.10 0.37 5.51
N TYR A 131 10.04 -0.05 4.65
CA TYR A 131 9.76 -0.99 3.57
C TYR A 131 9.23 -2.32 4.11
N ASP A 132 9.89 -2.88 5.13
CA ASP A 132 9.51 -4.15 5.75
C ASP A 132 8.10 -4.09 6.37
N LEU A 133 7.80 -3.01 7.10
CA LEU A 133 6.47 -2.73 7.64
C LEU A 133 5.40 -2.61 6.54
N CYS A 134 5.71 -1.91 5.44
CA CYS A 134 4.82 -1.83 4.29
C CYS A 134 4.52 -3.21 3.69
N LEU A 135 5.52 -4.09 3.62
CA LEU A 135 5.36 -5.46 3.15
C LEU A 135 4.48 -6.28 4.09
N ASP A 136 4.71 -6.21 5.40
CA ASP A 136 3.89 -6.90 6.40
C ASP A 136 2.43 -6.46 6.35
N MET A 137 2.17 -5.16 6.19
CA MET A 137 0.81 -4.64 6.04
C MET A 137 0.15 -5.09 4.75
N TYR A 138 0.90 -5.18 3.65
CA TYR A 138 0.41 -5.75 2.39
C TYR A 138 0.05 -7.23 2.56
N GLU A 139 0.92 -8.04 3.17
CA GLU A 139 0.69 -9.46 3.41
C GLU A 139 -0.49 -9.72 4.36
N ALA A 140 -0.62 -8.90 5.41
CA ALA A 140 -1.76 -8.93 6.32
C ALA A 140 -3.07 -8.62 5.58
N GLU A 141 -3.11 -7.56 4.77
CA GLU A 141 -4.28 -7.21 3.94
C GLU A 141 -4.68 -8.38 3.02
N LEU A 142 -3.71 -8.98 2.32
CA LEU A 142 -3.97 -10.12 1.45
C LEU A 142 -4.50 -11.34 2.22
N THR A 143 -3.92 -11.62 3.38
CA THR A 143 -4.36 -12.72 4.24
C THR A 143 -5.81 -12.53 4.66
N VAL A 144 -6.21 -11.29 5.00
CA VAL A 144 -7.60 -10.96 5.33
C VAL A 144 -8.52 -11.21 4.15
N TYR A 145 -8.20 -10.68 2.96
CA TYR A 145 -9.02 -10.91 1.76
C TYR A 145 -9.16 -12.41 1.43
N GLN A 146 -8.07 -13.17 1.53
CA GLN A 146 -8.09 -14.63 1.29
C GLN A 146 -8.98 -15.36 2.30
N ARG A 147 -8.87 -15.04 3.60
CA ARG A 147 -9.71 -15.66 4.64
C ARG A 147 -11.18 -15.27 4.52
N MET A 148 -11.45 -14.05 4.07
CA MET A 148 -12.79 -13.47 3.96
C MET A 148 -13.39 -13.59 2.55
N GLU A 149 -12.89 -14.48 1.70
CA GLU A 149 -13.31 -14.65 0.30
C GLU A 149 -14.85 -14.68 0.13
N ARG A 150 -15.56 -15.40 1.01
CA ARG A 150 -17.03 -15.55 0.96
C ARG A 150 -17.82 -14.25 1.19
N PHE A 151 -17.18 -13.24 1.78
CA PHE A 151 -17.75 -11.95 2.14
C PHE A 151 -17.41 -10.84 1.14
N GLN A 152 -16.45 -11.07 0.25
CA GLN A 152 -16.06 -10.13 -0.79
C GLN A 152 -17.22 -9.82 -1.76
N GLY A 153 -17.36 -8.54 -2.12
CA GLY A 153 -18.45 -8.02 -2.95
C GLY A 153 -19.83 -8.04 -2.26
N LYS A 154 -19.87 -8.27 -0.95
CA LYS A 154 -21.10 -8.29 -0.15
C LYS A 154 -20.98 -7.43 1.09
N GLU A 155 -20.13 -7.87 2.02
CA GLU A 155 -19.93 -7.24 3.33
C GLU A 155 -18.58 -6.48 3.37
N ILE A 156 -17.62 -6.92 2.56
CA ILE A 156 -16.35 -6.23 2.32
C ILE A 156 -16.14 -6.03 0.81
N PRO A 157 -15.33 -5.04 0.40
CA PRO A 157 -14.98 -4.84 -1.01
C PRO A 157 -14.42 -6.09 -1.66
N GLN A 158 -14.61 -6.26 -2.97
CA GLN A 158 -13.94 -7.33 -3.69
C GLN A 158 -12.46 -7.01 -3.97
N LEU A 159 -11.55 -7.95 -3.71
CA LEU A 159 -10.18 -7.90 -4.21
C LEU A 159 -10.18 -8.22 -5.71
N LEU A 160 -9.80 -7.24 -6.54
CA LEU A 160 -9.80 -7.36 -8.00
C LEU A 160 -8.49 -7.92 -8.53
N ALA A 161 -7.36 -7.44 -8.00
CA ALA A 161 -6.03 -7.89 -8.40
C ALA A 161 -4.96 -7.55 -7.36
N ARG A 162 -3.90 -8.35 -7.36
CA ARG A 162 -2.61 -8.04 -6.74
C ARG A 162 -1.75 -7.33 -7.78
N VAL A 163 -1.13 -6.23 -7.40
CA VAL A 163 -0.36 -5.40 -8.32
C VAL A 163 0.99 -5.00 -7.74
N THR A 164 1.96 -4.80 -8.62
CA THR A 164 3.28 -4.25 -8.29
C THR A 164 3.55 -3.02 -9.16
N LEU A 165 4.01 -1.94 -8.55
CA LEU A 165 4.53 -0.75 -9.24
C LEU A 165 6.05 -0.72 -9.09
N GLN A 166 6.77 -0.56 -10.19
CA GLN A 166 8.23 -0.48 -10.18
C GLN A 166 8.68 0.95 -9.87
N ALA A 167 9.50 1.14 -8.84
CA ALA A 167 10.13 2.42 -8.54
C ALA A 167 11.27 2.69 -9.54
N THR A 168 11.03 3.56 -10.52
CA THR A 168 11.91 3.79 -11.68
C THR A 168 13.27 4.41 -11.38
N ALA A 169 13.51 4.93 -10.17
CA ALA A 169 14.67 5.77 -9.89
C ALA A 169 16.04 5.04 -9.76
N ALA A 170 16.08 3.70 -9.71
CA ALA A 170 17.31 2.99 -9.31
C ALA A 170 17.76 1.82 -10.20
N LEU A 171 17.00 1.43 -11.24
CA LEU A 171 17.13 0.10 -11.87
C LEU A 171 18.40 -0.13 -12.70
N ASP A 172 19.14 0.91 -13.10
CA ASP A 172 20.26 0.75 -14.05
C ASP A 172 21.50 0.00 -13.47
N THR A 173 21.54 -0.28 -12.16
CA THR A 173 22.73 -0.85 -11.46
C THR A 173 22.42 -1.82 -10.31
N VAL A 174 21.18 -2.33 -10.21
CA VAL A 174 20.75 -3.16 -9.07
C VAL A 174 20.98 -4.64 -9.37
N LEU A 175 21.49 -5.40 -8.39
CA LEU A 175 21.61 -6.87 -8.45
C LEU A 175 20.21 -7.50 -8.55
N ASP A 176 20.05 -8.60 -9.28
CA ASP A 176 18.73 -9.24 -9.50
C ASP A 176 17.94 -9.48 -8.20
N ASP A 177 18.61 -9.90 -7.13
CA ASP A 177 17.98 -10.20 -5.83
C ASP A 177 17.53 -8.94 -5.07
N ALA A 178 18.04 -7.77 -5.43
CA ALA A 178 17.73 -6.49 -4.78
C ALA A 178 16.59 -5.74 -5.47
N ILE A 179 16.11 -6.22 -6.63
CA ILE A 179 15.01 -5.60 -7.40
C ILE A 179 13.74 -5.53 -6.55
N GLN A 180 13.48 -6.52 -5.69
CA GLN A 180 12.30 -6.58 -4.83
C GLN A 180 12.14 -5.36 -3.90
N PHE A 181 13.24 -4.70 -3.51
CA PHE A 181 13.18 -3.50 -2.66
C PHE A 181 12.67 -2.25 -3.41
N PHE A 182 12.63 -2.32 -4.74
CA PHE A 182 12.08 -1.28 -5.61
C PHE A 182 10.69 -1.65 -6.13
N GLU A 183 10.15 -2.79 -5.73
CA GLU A 183 8.78 -3.20 -6.00
C GLU A 183 7.83 -2.66 -4.94
N ILE A 184 6.98 -1.73 -5.34
CA ILE A 184 5.91 -1.22 -4.49
C ILE A 184 4.71 -2.15 -4.64
N LYS A 185 4.45 -2.93 -3.60
CA LYS A 185 3.30 -3.83 -3.56
C LYS A 185 1.99 -3.08 -3.38
N GLY A 186 0.94 -3.62 -3.96
CA GLY A 186 -0.38 -3.03 -3.88
C GLY A 186 -1.51 -3.97 -4.25
N VAL A 187 -2.72 -3.49 -4.03
CA VAL A 187 -3.96 -4.18 -4.37
C VAL A 187 -4.92 -3.25 -5.09
N LEU A 188 -5.62 -3.81 -6.07
CA LEU A 188 -6.82 -3.20 -6.65
C LEU A 188 -8.03 -3.82 -5.98
N ILE A 189 -8.89 -2.98 -5.42
CA ILE A 189 -10.12 -3.38 -4.75
C ILE A 189 -11.31 -2.64 -5.35
N GLU A 190 -12.49 -3.22 -5.16
CA GLU A 190 -13.76 -2.60 -5.51
C GLU A 190 -13.86 -1.20 -4.89
N LEU A 191 -14.21 -0.22 -5.73
CA LEU A 191 -14.54 1.10 -5.25
C LEU A 191 -15.98 1.10 -4.74
N ILE A 192 -16.17 1.48 -3.48
CA ILE A 192 -17.49 1.66 -2.89
C ILE A 192 -17.90 3.13 -2.98
N ASP A 193 -18.93 3.40 -3.77
CA ASP A 193 -19.56 4.72 -3.83
C ASP A 193 -20.33 4.99 -2.53
N GLY A 194 -19.90 5.98 -1.77
CA GLY A 194 -20.50 6.29 -0.49
C GLY A 194 -19.85 7.45 0.23
N TYR A 195 -20.10 7.53 1.53
CA TYR A 195 -19.52 8.50 2.43
C TYR A 195 -19.06 7.80 3.71
N THR A 196 -18.10 8.40 4.40
CA THR A 196 -17.59 7.83 5.65
C THR A 196 -18.64 7.97 6.77
N LEU A 197 -18.59 7.12 7.78
CA LEU A 197 -19.49 7.27 8.94
C LEU A 197 -19.29 8.61 9.66
N SER A 198 -18.11 9.24 9.55
CA SER A 198 -17.86 10.59 10.05
C SER A 198 -18.71 11.67 9.34
N ASP A 199 -19.07 11.44 8.08
CA ASP A 199 -19.91 12.34 7.27
C ASP A 199 -21.41 12.06 7.43
N LEU A 200 -21.79 11.01 8.19
CA LEU A 200 -23.17 10.61 8.43
C LEU A 200 -24.08 11.79 8.82
N PRO A 201 -23.66 12.73 9.71
CA PRO A 201 -24.51 13.85 10.10
C PRO A 201 -24.88 14.81 8.96
N ALA A 202 -24.04 14.89 7.92
CA ALA A 202 -24.22 15.77 6.79
C ALA A 202 -24.83 15.07 5.56
N LYS A 203 -24.73 13.74 5.49
CA LYS A 203 -25.06 12.94 4.30
C LYS A 203 -26.30 12.07 4.45
N ALA A 204 -26.79 11.83 5.67
CA ALA A 204 -27.97 10.99 5.94
C ALA A 204 -29.02 11.69 6.82
N PRO A 205 -30.32 11.48 6.56
CA PRO A 205 -31.39 11.87 7.49
C PRO A 205 -31.20 11.23 8.87
N LYS A 206 -31.52 11.97 9.93
CA LYS A 206 -31.35 11.49 11.32
C LYS A 206 -32.13 10.22 11.61
N GLU A 207 -33.26 10.05 10.94
CA GLU A 207 -34.16 8.91 11.09
C GLU A 207 -33.49 7.60 10.66
N SER A 208 -32.55 7.64 9.71
CA SER A 208 -31.84 6.45 9.21
C SER A 208 -30.54 6.15 9.96
N TRP A 209 -30.10 7.01 10.88
CA TRP A 209 -28.83 6.81 11.58
C TRP A 209 -28.83 5.54 12.43
N GLY A 210 -29.97 5.24 13.08
CA GLY A 210 -30.12 4.01 13.86
C GLY A 210 -29.90 2.76 13.03
N ASP A 211 -30.53 2.71 11.85
CA ASP A 211 -30.42 1.56 10.93
C ASP A 211 -29.00 1.42 10.39
N ILE A 212 -28.36 2.52 9.98
CA ILE A 212 -26.98 2.52 9.48
C ILE A 212 -26.00 2.01 10.55
N CYS A 213 -26.12 2.50 11.79
CA CYS A 213 -25.29 2.04 12.90
C CYS A 213 -25.54 0.56 13.23
N ASN A 214 -26.80 0.11 13.19
CA ASN A 214 -27.14 -1.28 13.44
C ASN A 214 -26.53 -2.22 12.38
N GLU A 215 -26.58 -1.84 11.11
CA GLU A 215 -25.95 -2.60 10.03
C GLU A 215 -24.42 -2.63 10.17
N ALA A 216 -23.78 -1.51 10.49
CA ALA A 216 -22.34 -1.49 10.77
C ALA A 216 -21.97 -2.45 11.91
N MET A 217 -22.75 -2.46 12.99
CA MET A 217 -22.55 -3.39 14.11
C MET A 217 -22.80 -4.86 13.73
N ARG A 218 -23.76 -5.13 12.84
CA ARG A 218 -24.01 -6.47 12.30
C ARG A 218 -22.79 -6.98 11.55
N VAL A 219 -22.21 -6.16 10.67
CA VAL A 219 -21.02 -6.50 9.88
C VAL A 219 -19.82 -6.75 10.81
N VAL A 220 -19.56 -5.86 11.77
CA VAL A 220 -18.45 -6.05 12.74
C VAL A 220 -18.59 -7.39 13.46
N ARG A 221 -19.77 -7.72 13.98
CA ARG A 221 -20.01 -9.01 14.67
C ARG A 221 -19.87 -10.22 13.75
N LEU A 222 -20.22 -10.08 12.47
CA LEU A 222 -20.09 -11.13 11.47
C LEU A 222 -18.61 -11.43 11.17
N LEU A 223 -17.76 -10.39 11.25
CA LEU A 223 -16.33 -10.48 10.94
C LEU A 223 -15.46 -10.79 12.17
N ASP A 224 -15.95 -10.57 13.40
CA ASP A 224 -15.22 -10.82 14.67
C ASP A 224 -14.80 -12.29 14.86
N ASP A 225 -15.44 -13.23 14.14
CA ASP A 225 -15.16 -14.66 14.19
C ASP A 225 -13.98 -15.11 13.28
N TYR A 226 -13.28 -14.18 12.59
CA TYR A 226 -12.26 -14.44 11.55
C TYR A 226 -10.90 -13.81 11.85
#